data_AF-A0A7R9ZY83-F1
#
_entry.id   AF-A0A7R9ZY83-F1
#
_cell.length_a   1.000
_cell.length_b   1.000
_cell.length_c   1.000
_cell.angle_alpha   90.00
_cell.angle_beta   90.00
_cell.angle_gamma   90.00
#
_symmetry.space_group_name_H-M   'P 1'
#
loop_
_entity.id
_entity.type
_entity.pdbx_description
1 polymer ?
#
loop_
_entity_poly.entity_id
_entity_poly.type
_entity_poly.pdbx_seq_one_letter_code
_entity_poly.pdbx_strand_id
1 'polypeptide(L)'
;MCDAERGSGAKAMLADLQAAGQLGAASQEAVACTPQECRLPVEAALAAQQVVVALQRERGTCCWALGSSEGENSFRWQQQNTDERFQGAKVAISQLLREGNEAQESRWGALSRALVEATGELSPLRKRCGESLQHRDETLDSEEDFQDAYAGYCTLIYKVIAAVVGTMPRLRGCNGAPTRLEMRHRLLQYTAEQLGRERAFLTGHLTRPETLRLFGMVMQLAEIIGARKMLLGTASNSQKQGTIVASDTGLLPALKLMDAAPIDPEELAMLESVEHRAMNSRKVDPPAVTEWWCQLTKVIDKIHQHIMVNVVEFFSQSAGYQSEGGTYQSECRYHSEAGGYRSEIPEMPL
;
A
#
# COMPACT_ATOMS: atom_id res chain seq x y z
N MET A 1 -5.64 -78.46 42.66
CA MET A 1 -5.91 -77.88 41.33
C MET A 1 -6.86 -76.72 41.57
N CYS A 2 -6.37 -75.54 41.97
CA CYS A 2 -5.74 -74.45 41.19
C CYS A 2 -6.57 -73.23 41.63
N ASP A 3 -5.99 -72.31 42.40
CA ASP A 3 -5.44 -71.02 41.92
C ASP A 3 -6.54 -70.11 41.31
N ALA A 4 -6.64 -68.81 41.55
CA ALA A 4 -5.86 -67.88 42.35
C ALA A 4 -6.62 -66.53 42.45
N GLU A 5 -6.22 -65.76 43.44
CA GLU A 5 -6.19 -64.30 43.59
C GLU A 5 -6.47 -63.39 42.37
N ARG A 6 -7.18 -62.28 42.63
CA ARG A 6 -7.05 -60.90 42.08
C ARG A 6 -8.12 -60.04 42.77
N GLY A 7 -7.85 -59.06 43.62
CA GLY A 7 -6.98 -57.88 43.46
C GLY A 7 -7.90 -56.66 43.30
N SER A 8 -8.40 -56.02 44.38
CA SER A 8 -7.74 -54.93 45.13
C SER A 8 -6.92 -53.99 44.24
N GLY A 9 -7.58 -53.09 43.50
CA GLY A 9 -6.88 -52.12 42.66
C GLY A 9 -7.77 -51.17 41.86
N ALA A 10 -8.84 -50.63 42.44
CA ALA A 10 -9.67 -49.63 41.74
C ALA A 10 -10.17 -48.46 42.61
N LYS A 11 -9.84 -48.42 43.91
CA LYS A 11 -10.25 -47.34 44.82
C LYS A 11 -9.13 -46.40 45.28
N ALA A 12 -7.88 -46.68 44.90
CA ALA A 12 -6.74 -45.82 45.26
C ALA A 12 -6.30 -44.84 44.15
N MET A 13 -6.82 -44.97 42.91
CA MET A 13 -6.38 -44.12 41.78
C MET A 13 -7.31 -42.93 41.50
N LEU A 14 -8.47 -42.84 42.18
CA LEU A 14 -9.40 -41.71 42.05
C LEU A 14 -9.21 -40.64 43.14
N ALA A 15 -8.43 -40.91 44.18
CA ALA A 15 -8.14 -39.95 45.25
C ALA A 15 -6.90 -39.09 44.94
N ASP A 16 -5.92 -39.61 44.18
CA ASP A 16 -4.71 -38.85 43.82
C ASP A 16 -4.90 -37.89 42.64
N LEU A 17 -5.99 -38.03 41.87
CA LEU A 17 -6.34 -37.08 40.79
C LEU A 17 -7.12 -35.85 41.26
N GLN A 18 -7.55 -35.80 42.54
CA GLN A 18 -8.17 -34.61 43.14
C GLN A 18 -7.21 -33.78 44.00
N ALA A 19 -5.98 -34.26 44.26
CA ALA A 19 -4.96 -33.51 45.00
C ALA A 19 -3.99 -32.70 44.11
N ALA A 20 -4.03 -32.86 42.78
CA ALA A 20 -3.20 -32.11 41.83
C ALA A 20 -3.88 -30.87 41.22
N GLY A 21 -5.11 -30.55 41.66
CA GLY A 21 -5.94 -29.46 41.10
C GLY A 21 -5.74 -28.07 41.73
N GLN A 22 -4.72 -27.89 42.58
CA GLN A 22 -4.37 -26.59 43.17
C GLN A 22 -3.04 -26.06 42.59
N LEU A 23 -2.95 -25.97 41.27
CA LEU A 23 -1.98 -25.09 40.63
C LEU A 23 -2.56 -23.67 40.69
N GLY A 24 -1.84 -22.81 41.40
CA GLY A 24 -2.28 -21.48 41.80
C GLY A 24 -2.90 -20.70 40.66
N ALA A 25 -4.06 -20.11 40.95
CA ALA A 25 -4.54 -18.93 40.28
C ALA A 25 -3.51 -17.81 40.50
N ALA A 26 -2.43 -17.84 39.72
CA ALA A 26 -1.58 -16.70 39.52
C ALA A 26 -2.50 -15.67 38.86
N SER A 27 -2.93 -14.69 39.65
CA SER A 27 -3.60 -13.49 39.17
C SER A 27 -2.72 -12.90 38.06
N GLN A 28 -3.04 -13.22 36.81
CA GLN A 28 -2.55 -12.50 35.66
C GLN A 28 -3.22 -11.13 35.76
N GLU A 29 -2.54 -10.20 36.44
CA GLU A 29 -2.82 -8.79 36.30
C GLU A 29 -2.74 -8.49 34.81
N ALA A 30 -3.91 -8.28 34.18
CA ALA A 30 -4.00 -7.80 32.83
C ALA A 30 -3.26 -6.45 32.81
N VAL A 31 -2.05 -6.45 32.27
CA VAL A 31 -1.25 -5.24 32.07
C VAL A 31 -2.03 -4.41 31.08
N ALA A 32 -2.78 -3.43 31.58
CA ALA A 32 -3.53 -2.50 30.76
C ALA A 32 -2.52 -1.73 29.91
N CYS A 33 -2.51 -2.00 28.60
CA CYS A 33 -1.68 -1.28 27.64
C CYS A 33 -1.99 0.22 27.78
N THR A 34 -0.96 1.01 28.08
CA THR A 34 -1.17 2.45 28.29
C THR A 34 -1.54 3.11 26.96
N PRO A 35 -2.43 4.12 26.94
CA PRO A 35 -2.78 4.85 25.70
C PRO A 35 -1.56 5.41 24.94
N GLN A 36 -0.43 5.60 25.63
CA GLN A 36 0.82 6.09 25.09
C GLN A 36 1.55 5.04 24.23
N GLU A 37 1.47 3.74 24.58
CA GLU A 37 2.13 2.65 23.84
C GLU A 37 1.57 2.46 22.42
N CYS A 38 0.29 2.75 22.21
CA CYS A 38 -0.35 2.67 20.89
C CYS A 38 -0.10 3.92 20.02
N ARG A 39 0.31 5.05 20.62
CA ARG A 39 0.40 6.33 19.92
C ARG A 39 1.61 6.42 18.99
N LEU A 40 2.80 6.07 19.49
CA LEU A 40 4.05 6.20 18.72
C LEU A 40 4.08 5.34 17.44
N PRO A 41 3.61 4.07 17.46
CA PRO A 41 3.50 3.27 16.24
C PRO A 41 2.61 3.90 15.17
N VAL A 42 1.47 4.48 15.58
CA VAL A 42 0.55 5.17 14.67
C VAL A 42 1.20 6.39 14.06
N GLU A 43 1.84 7.23 14.87
CA GLU A 43 2.54 8.44 14.41
C GLU A 43 3.67 8.08 13.42
N ALA A 44 4.47 7.04 13.72
CA ALA A 44 5.51 6.56 12.83
C ALA A 44 4.97 6.03 11.49
N ALA A 45 3.90 5.22 11.52
CA ALA A 45 3.27 4.71 10.30
C ALA A 45 2.66 5.83 9.45
N LEU A 46 1.98 6.80 10.07
CA LEU A 46 1.41 7.95 9.37
C LEU A 46 2.50 8.84 8.78
N ALA A 47 3.61 9.05 9.49
CA ALA A 47 4.73 9.82 8.97
C ALA A 47 5.38 9.13 7.76
N ALA A 48 5.57 7.80 7.79
CA ALA A 48 6.03 7.04 6.63
C ALA A 48 5.04 7.11 5.46
N GLN A 49 3.72 7.11 5.73
CA GLN A 49 2.72 7.31 4.68
C GLN A 49 2.83 8.69 4.03
N GLN A 50 3.12 9.73 4.80
CA GLN A 50 3.31 11.08 4.25
C GLN A 50 4.52 11.16 3.32
N VAL A 51 5.55 10.34 3.52
CA VAL A 51 6.68 10.23 2.58
C VAL A 51 6.21 9.70 1.22
N VAL A 52 5.38 8.65 1.20
CA VAL A 52 4.80 8.11 -0.04
C VAL A 52 4.03 9.19 -0.80
N VAL A 53 3.16 9.93 -0.09
CA VAL A 53 2.37 11.03 -0.69
C VAL A 53 3.28 12.12 -1.25
N ALA A 54 4.32 12.50 -0.51
CA ALA A 54 5.26 13.54 -0.94
C ALA A 54 6.03 13.12 -2.19
N LEU A 55 6.57 11.89 -2.23
CA LEU A 55 7.24 11.35 -3.42
C LEU A 55 6.31 11.30 -4.64
N GLN A 56 5.05 10.91 -4.47
CA GLN A 56 4.06 10.89 -5.57
C GLN A 56 3.74 12.28 -6.12
N ARG A 57 3.75 13.31 -5.24
CA ARG A 57 3.57 14.71 -5.64
C ARG A 57 4.81 15.25 -6.32
N GLU A 58 5.99 14.98 -5.76
CA GLU A 58 7.28 15.35 -6.32
C GLU A 58 7.47 14.77 -7.73
N ARG A 59 7.16 13.47 -7.93
CA ARG A 59 7.15 12.84 -9.26
C ARG A 59 6.29 13.63 -10.24
N GLY A 60 5.03 13.93 -9.87
CA GLY A 60 4.11 14.66 -10.74
C GLY A 60 4.64 16.04 -11.12
N THR A 61 5.21 16.78 -10.17
CA THR A 61 5.81 18.10 -10.44
C THR A 61 7.12 18.01 -11.22
N CYS A 62 7.89 16.94 -11.06
CA CYS A 62 9.08 16.68 -11.86
C CYS A 62 8.70 16.45 -13.32
N CYS A 63 7.71 15.57 -13.57
CA CYS A 63 7.12 15.36 -14.88
C CYS A 63 6.60 16.68 -15.49
N TRP A 64 5.92 17.52 -14.70
CA TRP A 64 5.48 18.84 -15.15
C TRP A 64 6.65 19.74 -15.55
N ALA A 65 7.68 19.82 -14.72
CA ALA A 65 8.86 20.66 -14.96
C ALA A 65 9.61 20.23 -16.23
N LEU A 66 9.68 18.92 -16.51
CA LEU A 66 10.27 18.37 -17.73
C LEU A 66 9.43 18.70 -18.97
N GLY A 67 8.10 18.85 -18.83
CA GLY A 67 7.22 19.27 -19.92
C GLY A 67 7.06 20.79 -20.08
N SER A 68 7.37 21.58 -19.05
CA SER A 68 7.13 23.03 -19.01
C SER A 68 7.93 23.74 -17.92
N SER A 69 8.44 24.93 -18.22
CA SER A 69 9.14 25.80 -17.26
C SER A 69 8.25 26.24 -16.09
N GLU A 70 6.93 26.26 -16.27
CA GLU A 70 5.96 26.59 -15.21
C GLU A 70 6.03 25.60 -14.03
N GLY A 71 6.44 24.35 -14.29
CA GLY A 71 6.55 23.31 -13.28
C GLY A 71 7.79 23.40 -12.39
N GLU A 72 8.82 24.16 -12.77
CA GLU A 72 10.14 24.14 -12.11
C GLU A 72 10.10 24.65 -10.66
N ASN A 73 9.36 25.73 -10.41
CA ASN A 73 9.19 26.27 -9.05
C ASN A 73 8.43 25.27 -8.17
N SER A 74 7.38 24.65 -8.73
CA SER A 74 6.59 23.63 -8.03
C SER A 74 7.42 22.41 -7.70
N PHE A 75 8.29 21.95 -8.62
CA PHE A 75 9.19 20.84 -8.39
C PHE A 75 10.20 21.12 -7.26
N ARG A 76 10.86 22.28 -7.28
CA ARG A 76 11.77 22.69 -6.20
C ARG A 76 11.09 22.76 -4.85
N TRP A 77 9.86 23.26 -4.80
CA TRP A 77 9.08 23.27 -3.56
C TRP A 77 8.74 21.85 -3.08
N GLN A 78 8.33 20.96 -3.98
CA GLN A 78 8.05 19.56 -3.62
C GLN A 78 9.29 18.81 -3.14
N GLN A 79 10.48 19.09 -3.68
CA GLN A 79 11.73 18.52 -3.17
C GLN A 79 11.94 18.83 -1.69
N GLN A 80 11.74 20.10 -1.31
CA GLN A 80 11.83 20.55 0.09
C GLN A 80 10.77 19.89 0.97
N ASN A 81 9.52 19.88 0.53
CA ASN A 81 8.43 19.23 1.27
C ASN A 81 8.69 17.72 1.45
N THR A 82 9.21 17.03 0.43
CA THR A 82 9.60 15.62 0.54
C THR A 82 10.72 15.41 1.54
N ASP A 83 11.74 16.26 1.56
CA ASP A 83 12.84 16.19 2.53
C ASP A 83 12.32 16.37 3.97
N GLU A 84 11.42 17.32 4.19
CA GLU A 84 10.74 17.50 5.46
C GLU A 84 9.94 16.25 5.88
N ARG A 85 9.25 15.57 4.94
CA ARG A 85 8.54 14.33 5.25
C ARG A 85 9.47 13.17 5.58
N PHE A 86 10.57 13.00 4.85
CA PHE A 86 11.58 12.00 5.19
C PHE A 86 12.15 12.25 6.59
N GLN A 87 12.49 13.50 6.90
CA GLN A 87 13.01 13.86 8.21
C GLN A 87 11.97 13.64 9.32
N GLY A 88 10.70 14.01 9.09
CA GLY A 88 9.61 13.76 10.02
C GLY A 88 9.41 12.26 10.30
N ALA A 89 9.40 11.43 9.26
CA ALA A 89 9.31 9.97 9.40
C ALA A 89 10.49 9.38 10.16
N LYS A 90 11.71 9.85 9.87
CA LYS A 90 12.93 9.44 10.57
C LYS A 90 12.87 9.76 12.07
N VAL A 91 12.42 10.96 12.44
CA VAL A 91 12.25 11.37 13.84
C VAL A 91 11.21 10.50 14.54
N ALA A 92 10.03 10.32 13.94
CA ALA A 92 8.96 9.51 14.54
C ALA A 92 9.38 8.05 14.75
N ILE A 93 10.04 7.43 13.76
CA ILE A 93 10.53 6.05 13.87
C ILE A 93 11.67 5.96 14.89
N SER A 94 12.58 6.93 14.93
CA SER A 94 13.70 6.92 15.88
C SER A 94 13.23 7.10 17.32
N GLN A 95 12.18 7.90 17.56
CA GLN A 95 11.55 8.02 18.86
C GLN A 95 10.94 6.68 19.29
N LEU A 96 10.17 6.04 18.40
CA LEU A 96 9.58 4.73 18.64
C LEU A 96 10.63 3.67 18.96
N LEU A 97 11.76 3.65 18.23
CA LEU A 97 12.87 2.73 18.47
C LEU A 97 13.55 2.95 19.82
N ARG A 98 13.67 4.20 20.28
CA ARG A 98 14.27 4.53 21.58
C ARG A 98 13.41 4.10 22.77
N GLU A 99 12.10 4.19 22.62
CA GLU A 99 11.13 3.84 23.66
C GLU A 99 10.72 2.36 23.59
N GLY A 100 11.15 1.65 22.55
CA GLY A 100 10.75 0.30 22.24
C GLY A 100 11.60 -0.82 22.83
N ASN A 101 11.13 -2.06 22.64
CA ASN A 101 11.86 -3.28 22.94
C ASN A 101 12.57 -3.84 21.68
N GLU A 102 13.42 -4.86 21.85
CA GLU A 102 14.17 -5.50 20.74
C GLU A 102 13.26 -5.98 19.59
N ALA A 103 12.03 -6.42 19.89
CA ALA A 103 11.08 -6.84 18.88
C ALA A 103 10.59 -5.66 18.01
N GLN A 104 10.41 -4.48 18.61
CA GLN A 104 10.11 -3.25 17.87
C GLN A 104 11.32 -2.81 17.02
N GLU A 105 12.53 -2.98 17.53
CA GLU A 105 13.76 -2.64 16.80
C GLU A 105 13.89 -3.40 15.48
N SER A 106 13.67 -4.71 15.50
CA SER A 106 13.72 -5.54 14.29
C SER A 106 12.68 -5.11 13.24
N ARG A 107 11.46 -4.77 13.69
CA ARG A 107 10.32 -4.43 12.82
C ARG A 107 10.46 -3.05 12.20
N TRP A 108 10.66 -2.03 13.04
CA TRP A 108 10.74 -0.63 12.62
C TRP A 108 12.12 -0.26 12.06
N GLY A 109 13.17 -0.98 12.46
CA GLY A 109 14.51 -0.82 11.91
C GLY A 109 14.57 -1.14 10.42
N ALA A 110 13.77 -2.10 9.93
CA ALA A 110 13.67 -2.40 8.51
C ALA A 110 13.07 -1.22 7.71
N LEU A 111 11.98 -0.63 8.20
CA LEU A 111 11.38 0.57 7.59
C LEU A 111 12.35 1.76 7.63
N SER A 112 13.01 1.98 8.77
CA SER A 112 14.01 3.04 8.91
C SER A 112 15.13 2.93 7.89
N ARG A 113 15.71 1.73 7.71
CA ARG A 113 16.74 1.47 6.70
C ARG A 113 16.23 1.73 5.30
N ALA A 114 15.04 1.22 4.95
CA ALA A 114 14.46 1.44 3.63
C ALA A 114 14.23 2.93 3.33
N LEU A 115 13.82 3.74 4.31
CA LEU A 115 13.67 5.19 4.13
C LEU A 115 15.02 5.90 3.96
N VAL A 116 16.06 5.46 4.66
CA VAL A 116 17.43 5.99 4.50
C VAL A 116 17.98 5.64 3.12
N GLU A 117 17.82 4.39 2.68
CA GLU A 117 18.21 3.94 1.35
C GLU A 117 17.45 4.73 0.26
N ALA A 118 16.14 4.91 0.42
CA ALA A 118 15.33 5.70 -0.49
C ALA A 118 15.79 7.17 -0.58
N THR A 119 16.20 7.77 0.54
CA THR A 119 16.78 9.12 0.55
C THR A 119 18.10 9.15 -0.24
N GLY A 120 18.94 8.12 -0.08
CA GLY A 120 20.20 7.96 -0.81
C GLY A 120 20.00 7.79 -2.33
N GLU A 121 18.94 7.10 -2.75
CA GLU A 121 18.58 6.92 -4.16
C GLU A 121 17.90 8.16 -4.77
N LEU A 122 17.17 8.93 -3.97
CA LEU A 122 16.46 10.12 -4.42
C LEU A 122 17.40 11.25 -4.85
N SER A 123 18.52 11.44 -4.14
CA SER A 123 19.51 12.48 -4.46
C SER A 123 20.09 12.38 -5.89
N PRO A 124 20.67 11.24 -6.33
CA PRO A 124 21.16 11.10 -7.70
C PRO A 124 20.03 11.14 -8.73
N LEU A 125 18.81 10.69 -8.40
CA LEU A 125 17.65 10.84 -9.29
C LEU A 125 17.31 12.31 -9.53
N ARG A 126 17.20 13.12 -8.46
CA ARG A 126 16.97 14.57 -8.55
C ARG A 126 18.08 15.28 -9.32
N LYS A 127 19.34 14.88 -9.13
CA LYS A 127 20.48 15.43 -9.88
C LYS A 127 20.29 15.23 -11.38
N ARG A 128 20.01 13.99 -11.83
CA ARG A 128 19.74 13.70 -13.25
C ARG A 128 18.56 14.50 -13.78
N CYS A 129 17.46 14.57 -13.02
CA CYS A 129 16.30 15.39 -13.41
C CYS A 129 16.67 16.86 -13.55
N GLY A 130 17.52 17.39 -12.67
CA GLY A 130 18.02 18.77 -12.74
C GLY A 130 18.90 19.02 -13.96
N GLU A 131 19.70 18.05 -14.38
CA GLU A 131 20.49 18.10 -15.62
C GLU A 131 19.56 18.09 -16.85
N SER A 132 18.59 17.19 -16.92
CA SER A 132 17.58 17.16 -17.99
C SER A 132 16.78 18.47 -18.09
N LEU A 133 16.41 19.06 -16.95
CA LEU A 133 15.70 20.35 -16.93
C LEU A 133 16.52 21.51 -17.51
N GLN A 134 17.85 21.49 -17.38
CA GLN A 134 18.71 22.53 -17.97
C GLN A 134 18.77 22.44 -19.49
N HIS A 135 18.56 21.24 -20.06
CA HIS A 135 18.67 20.97 -21.49
C HIS A 135 17.32 20.80 -22.20
N ARG A 136 16.20 20.89 -21.48
CA ARG A 136 14.83 20.63 -21.99
C ARG A 136 14.51 21.37 -23.29
N ASP A 137 14.94 22.63 -23.41
CA ASP A 137 14.59 23.48 -24.56
C ASP A 137 15.59 23.32 -25.72
N GLU A 138 16.69 22.57 -25.51
CA GLU A 138 17.80 22.39 -26.45
C GLU A 138 17.79 21.00 -27.11
N THR A 139 17.27 19.97 -26.42
CA THR A 139 17.33 18.57 -26.87
C THR A 139 16.02 18.07 -27.48
N LEU A 140 16.13 17.16 -28.45
CA LEU A 140 14.99 16.38 -28.96
C LEU A 140 14.62 15.22 -28.01
N ASP A 141 15.44 14.98 -26.98
CA ASP A 141 15.40 13.81 -26.08
C ASP A 141 14.43 13.97 -24.89
N SER A 142 13.56 14.98 -24.92
CA SER A 142 12.59 15.27 -23.86
C SER A 142 11.68 14.09 -23.47
N GLU A 143 11.47 13.13 -24.37
CA GLU A 143 10.72 11.90 -24.09
C GLU A 143 11.52 10.90 -23.24
N GLU A 144 12.80 10.69 -23.55
CA GLU A 144 13.68 9.78 -22.80
C GLU A 144 13.91 10.31 -21.38
N ASP A 145 14.22 11.60 -21.25
CA ASP A 145 14.36 12.28 -19.96
C ASP A 145 13.10 12.15 -19.08
N PHE A 146 11.92 12.30 -19.70
CA PHE A 146 10.64 12.12 -19.01
C PHE A 146 10.46 10.67 -18.53
N GLN A 147 10.73 9.68 -19.39
CA GLN A 147 10.58 8.26 -19.05
C GLN A 147 11.54 7.85 -17.94
N ASP A 148 12.79 8.28 -18.01
CA ASP A 148 13.81 7.99 -17.02
C ASP A 148 13.46 8.57 -15.64
N ALA A 149 13.04 9.84 -15.60
CA ALA A 149 12.57 10.46 -14.37
C ALA A 149 11.33 9.74 -13.81
N TYR A 150 10.32 9.51 -14.66
CA TYR A 150 9.07 8.87 -14.28
C TYR A 150 9.30 7.46 -13.72
N ALA A 151 10.07 6.63 -14.41
CA ALA A 151 10.40 5.26 -14.01
C ALA A 151 11.25 5.24 -12.72
N GLY A 152 12.20 6.16 -12.59
CA GLY A 152 13.03 6.33 -11.39
C GLY A 152 12.18 6.59 -10.15
N TYR A 153 11.24 7.55 -10.22
CA TYR A 153 10.32 7.82 -9.11
C TYR A 153 9.36 6.64 -8.85
N CYS A 154 8.80 6.01 -9.88
CA CYS A 154 7.92 4.84 -9.70
C CYS A 154 8.62 3.72 -8.93
N THR A 155 9.87 3.42 -9.29
CA THR A 155 10.70 2.41 -8.62
C THR A 155 10.92 2.77 -7.16
N LEU A 156 11.30 4.02 -6.88
CA LEU A 156 11.55 4.51 -5.53
C LEU A 156 10.29 4.45 -4.66
N ILE A 157 9.16 4.94 -5.17
CA ILE A 157 7.87 4.94 -4.45
C ILE A 157 7.44 3.50 -4.16
N TYR A 158 7.58 2.58 -5.11
CA TYR A 158 7.27 1.17 -4.91
C TYR A 158 8.10 0.55 -3.79
N LYS A 159 9.41 0.83 -3.73
CA LYS A 159 10.29 0.37 -2.62
C LYS A 159 9.79 0.87 -1.27
N VAL A 160 9.44 2.15 -1.15
CA VAL A 160 8.91 2.72 0.09
C VAL A 160 7.56 2.10 0.47
N ILE A 161 6.63 1.95 -0.49
CA ILE A 161 5.35 1.28 -0.26
C ILE A 161 5.57 -0.17 0.21
N ALA A 162 6.48 -0.92 -0.43
CA ALA A 162 6.80 -2.28 -0.05
C ALA A 162 7.35 -2.37 1.38
N ALA A 163 8.18 -1.42 1.79
CA ALA A 163 8.68 -1.32 3.16
C ALA A 163 7.57 -1.02 4.17
N VAL A 164 6.69 -0.06 3.88
CA VAL A 164 5.53 0.28 4.74
C VAL A 164 4.60 -0.93 4.89
N VAL A 165 4.20 -1.53 3.78
CA VAL A 165 3.32 -2.70 3.75
C VAL A 165 3.96 -3.93 4.40
N GLY A 166 5.28 -4.11 4.24
CA GLY A 166 6.02 -5.22 4.85
C GLY A 166 6.19 -5.08 6.36
N THR A 167 6.10 -3.85 6.88
CA THR A 167 6.21 -3.57 8.31
C THR A 167 4.92 -3.93 9.04
N MET A 168 3.75 -3.59 8.48
CA MET A 168 2.44 -3.72 9.14
C MET A 168 2.14 -5.12 9.73
N PRO A 169 2.24 -6.25 8.98
CA PRO A 169 1.92 -7.58 9.53
C PRO A 169 2.82 -7.97 10.70
N ARG A 170 4.10 -7.57 10.65
CA ARG A 170 5.08 -7.91 11.68
C ARG A 170 4.74 -7.23 13.01
N LEU A 171 4.04 -6.09 12.99
CA LEU A 171 3.68 -5.34 14.21
C LEU A 171 2.72 -6.09 15.12
N ARG A 172 1.88 -6.98 14.57
CA ARG A 172 1.00 -7.85 15.37
C ARG A 172 1.69 -9.09 15.92
N GLY A 173 2.95 -9.34 15.54
CA GLY A 173 3.65 -10.58 15.88
C GLY A 173 3.06 -11.83 15.23
N CYS A 174 2.17 -11.66 14.25
CA CYS A 174 1.54 -12.76 13.53
C CYS A 174 2.41 -13.13 12.32
N ASN A 175 2.98 -14.33 12.32
CA ASN A 175 3.66 -14.91 11.14
C ASN A 175 2.68 -15.63 10.20
N GLY A 176 1.37 -15.40 10.36
CA GLY A 176 0.30 -16.08 9.62
C GLY A 176 -0.06 -15.39 8.30
N ALA A 177 -1.15 -15.87 7.69
CA ALA A 177 -1.75 -15.24 6.51
C ALA A 177 -2.15 -13.78 6.82
N PRO A 178 -2.08 -12.86 5.83
CA PRO A 178 -2.39 -11.47 6.05
C PRO A 178 -3.84 -11.27 6.48
N THR A 179 -4.06 -10.41 7.47
CA THR A 179 -5.41 -10.07 7.95
C THR A 179 -6.20 -9.28 6.90
N ARG A 180 -7.53 -9.24 7.03
CA ARG A 180 -8.41 -8.41 6.15
C ARG A 180 -7.94 -6.95 6.11
N LEU A 181 -7.51 -6.40 7.24
CA LEU A 181 -7.00 -5.03 7.34
C LEU A 181 -5.66 -4.83 6.63
N GLU A 182 -4.74 -5.78 6.74
CA GLU A 182 -3.44 -5.73 6.06
C GLU A 182 -3.60 -5.82 4.55
N MET A 183 -4.47 -6.73 4.08
CA MET A 183 -4.82 -6.82 2.66
C MET A 183 -5.48 -5.52 2.19
N ARG A 184 -6.41 -4.96 2.97
CA ARG A 184 -7.06 -3.67 2.66
C ARG A 184 -6.03 -2.56 2.53
N HIS A 185 -5.12 -2.46 3.50
CA HIS A 185 -4.07 -1.42 3.50
C HIS A 185 -3.17 -1.57 2.28
N ARG A 186 -2.69 -2.79 2.00
CA ARG A 186 -1.85 -3.08 0.83
C ARG A 186 -2.52 -2.68 -0.48
N LEU A 187 -3.78 -3.06 -0.68
CA LEU A 187 -4.47 -2.73 -1.93
C LEU A 187 -4.79 -1.24 -2.05
N LEU A 188 -5.09 -0.55 -0.95
CA LEU A 188 -5.24 0.91 -0.97
C LEU A 188 -3.93 1.60 -1.36
N GLN A 189 -2.78 1.13 -0.87
CA GLN A 189 -1.47 1.67 -1.26
C GLN A 189 -1.21 1.52 -2.76
N TYR A 190 -1.43 0.31 -3.30
CA TYR A 190 -1.27 0.07 -4.73
C TYR A 190 -2.27 0.85 -5.58
N THR A 191 -3.50 1.02 -5.10
CA THR A 191 -4.51 1.85 -5.75
C THR A 191 -4.08 3.31 -5.81
N ALA A 192 -3.64 3.87 -4.68
CA ALA A 192 -3.14 5.25 -4.62
C ALA A 192 -1.94 5.44 -5.55
N GLU A 193 -1.01 4.49 -5.56
CA GLU A 193 0.15 4.54 -6.45
C GLU A 193 -0.22 4.45 -7.92
N GLN A 194 -1.14 3.55 -8.28
CA GLN A 194 -1.55 3.42 -9.68
C GLN A 194 -2.27 4.67 -10.19
N LEU A 195 -3.14 5.28 -9.38
CA LEU A 195 -3.73 6.57 -9.71
C LEU A 195 -2.69 7.68 -9.76
N GLY A 196 -1.72 7.67 -8.83
CA GLY A 196 -0.61 8.62 -8.80
C GLY A 196 0.29 8.53 -10.04
N ARG A 197 0.46 7.32 -10.60
CA ARG A 197 1.17 7.06 -11.86
C ARG A 197 0.44 7.72 -13.02
N GLU A 198 -0.85 7.46 -13.15
CA GLU A 198 -1.72 8.10 -14.15
C GLU A 198 -1.67 9.62 -14.06
N ARG A 199 -1.83 10.18 -12.85
CA ARG A 199 -1.75 11.64 -12.64
C ARG A 199 -0.40 12.19 -13.07
N ALA A 200 0.70 11.59 -12.61
CA ALA A 200 2.04 12.07 -12.94
C ALA A 200 2.33 12.02 -14.44
N PHE A 201 1.88 10.93 -15.09
CA PHE A 201 1.99 10.77 -16.53
C PHE A 201 1.28 11.93 -17.27
N LEU A 202 0.02 12.19 -16.95
CA LEU A 202 -0.73 13.32 -17.53
C LEU A 202 -0.08 14.67 -17.23
N THR A 203 0.50 14.84 -16.04
CA THR A 203 1.08 16.12 -15.61
C THR A 203 2.21 16.57 -16.54
N GLY A 204 3.04 15.66 -17.04
CA GLY A 204 4.10 15.99 -18.00
C GLY A 204 3.60 16.42 -19.39
N HIS A 205 2.32 16.20 -19.68
CA HIS A 205 1.71 16.52 -20.96
C HIS A 205 0.65 17.62 -20.87
N LEU A 206 0.45 18.27 -19.71
CA LEU A 206 -0.57 19.31 -19.56
C LEU A 206 -0.33 20.53 -20.45
N THR A 207 0.92 20.92 -20.66
CA THR A 207 1.28 22.06 -21.51
C THR A 207 1.25 21.72 -23.00
N ARG A 208 1.45 20.45 -23.35
CA ARG A 208 1.44 19.94 -24.74
C ARG A 208 0.62 18.67 -24.87
N PRO A 209 -0.71 18.72 -24.68
CA PRO A 209 -1.54 17.51 -24.62
C PRO A 209 -1.52 16.66 -25.89
N GLU A 210 -1.18 17.26 -27.03
CA GLU A 210 -1.01 16.54 -28.29
C GLU A 210 0.05 15.44 -28.25
N THR A 211 1.04 15.53 -27.36
CA THR A 211 2.08 14.49 -27.21
C THR A 211 1.51 13.19 -26.64
N LEU A 212 0.35 13.22 -25.97
CA LEU A 212 -0.37 12.01 -25.54
C LEU A 212 -0.82 11.13 -26.70
N ARG A 213 -0.78 11.62 -27.95
CA ARG A 213 -1.10 10.85 -29.16
C ARG A 213 0.10 10.16 -29.79
N LEU A 214 1.31 10.43 -29.31
CA LEU A 214 2.49 9.69 -29.73
C LEU A 214 2.30 8.22 -29.37
N PHE A 215 2.64 7.33 -30.30
CA PHE A 215 2.33 5.90 -30.17
C PHE A 215 2.88 5.31 -28.86
N GLY A 216 4.12 5.64 -28.49
CA GLY A 216 4.73 5.22 -27.22
C GLY A 216 3.93 5.68 -25.99
N MET A 217 3.54 6.96 -25.97
CA MET A 217 2.77 7.53 -24.87
C MET A 217 1.37 6.91 -24.75
N VAL A 218 0.69 6.65 -25.87
CA VAL A 218 -0.63 6.00 -25.88
C VAL A 218 -0.55 4.60 -25.29
N MET A 219 0.45 3.80 -25.70
CA MET A 219 0.62 2.43 -25.22
C MET A 219 0.86 2.39 -23.72
N GLN A 220 1.74 3.25 -23.22
CA GLN A 220 2.04 3.32 -21.79
C GLN A 220 0.85 3.84 -20.97
N LEU A 221 0.15 4.85 -21.45
CA LEU A 221 -1.05 5.36 -20.79
C LEU A 221 -2.16 4.29 -20.75
N ALA A 222 -2.32 3.51 -21.82
CA ALA A 222 -3.25 2.40 -21.87
C ALA A 222 -2.92 1.31 -20.83
N GLU A 223 -1.63 0.99 -20.63
CA GLU A 223 -1.19 0.08 -19.56
C GLU A 223 -1.56 0.63 -18.18
N ILE A 224 -1.27 1.92 -17.94
CA ILE A 224 -1.56 2.59 -16.67
C ILE A 224 -3.08 2.58 -16.38
N ILE A 225 -3.91 2.93 -17.37
CA ILE A 225 -5.37 2.90 -17.23
C ILE A 225 -5.87 1.47 -17.03
N GLY A 226 -5.32 0.50 -17.76
CA GLY A 226 -5.67 -0.91 -17.63
C GLY A 226 -5.44 -1.43 -16.21
N ALA A 227 -4.28 -1.11 -15.62
CA ALA A 227 -3.97 -1.45 -14.24
C ALA A 227 -4.91 -0.76 -13.23
N ARG A 228 -5.28 0.51 -13.46
CA ARG A 228 -6.29 1.20 -12.64
C ARG A 228 -7.64 0.48 -12.70
N LYS A 229 -8.11 0.13 -13.91
CA LYS A 229 -9.40 -0.57 -14.12
C LYS A 229 -9.39 -1.97 -13.52
N MET A 230 -8.26 -2.68 -13.52
CA MET A 230 -8.13 -3.96 -12.81
C MET A 230 -8.29 -3.80 -11.29
N LEU A 231 -7.71 -2.74 -10.70
CA LEU A 231 -7.79 -2.50 -9.25
C LEU A 231 -9.16 -1.99 -8.80
N LEU A 232 -9.70 -1.01 -9.51
CA LEU A 232 -10.91 -0.27 -9.13
C LEU A 232 -12.19 -0.75 -9.81
N GLY A 233 -12.07 -1.46 -10.93
CA GLY A 233 -13.18 -1.81 -11.79
C GLY A 233 -13.47 -0.73 -12.82
N THR A 234 -14.63 -0.85 -13.47
CA THR A 234 -15.17 0.14 -14.39
C THR A 234 -16.58 0.51 -13.97
N ALA A 235 -17.00 1.76 -14.20
CA ALA A 235 -18.37 2.17 -13.91
C ALA A 235 -19.35 1.72 -15.01
N SER A 236 -18.84 1.38 -16.19
CA SER A 236 -19.65 0.95 -17.31
C SER A 236 -20.08 -0.51 -17.13
N ASN A 237 -21.36 -0.74 -16.82
CA ASN A 237 -22.02 -2.04 -16.86
C ASN A 237 -22.23 -2.53 -18.30
N SER A 238 -21.18 -2.57 -19.13
CA SER A 238 -21.27 -3.10 -20.48
C SER A 238 -21.27 -4.63 -20.40
N GLN A 239 -22.41 -5.21 -20.01
CA GLN A 239 -22.78 -6.63 -20.18
C GLN A 239 -22.59 -7.17 -21.62
N LYS A 240 -22.10 -6.37 -22.57
CA LYS A 240 -22.04 -6.66 -24.00
C LYS A 240 -20.64 -6.58 -24.62
N GLN A 241 -19.59 -6.22 -23.88
CA GLN A 241 -18.23 -6.27 -24.40
C GLN A 241 -17.43 -7.28 -23.59
N GLY A 242 -17.15 -8.42 -24.21
CA GLY A 242 -16.28 -9.47 -23.69
C GLY A 242 -14.84 -8.97 -23.59
N THR A 243 -14.58 -8.05 -22.68
CA THR A 243 -13.25 -7.56 -22.35
C THR A 243 -12.69 -8.48 -21.27
N ILE A 244 -11.83 -9.41 -21.70
CA ILE A 244 -11.36 -10.57 -20.93
C ILE A 244 -10.50 -10.22 -19.69
N VAL A 245 -10.22 -8.94 -19.40
CA VAL A 245 -9.18 -8.57 -18.42
C VAL A 245 -9.65 -7.63 -17.29
N ALA A 246 -10.84 -7.04 -17.37
CA ALA A 246 -11.39 -6.24 -16.27
C ALA A 246 -12.77 -6.78 -15.89
N SER A 247 -12.87 -7.42 -14.72
CA SER A 247 -14.18 -7.68 -14.12
C SER A 247 -14.90 -6.35 -13.91
N ASP A 248 -16.22 -6.36 -14.15
CA ASP A 248 -17.13 -5.27 -13.78
C ASP A 248 -16.87 -4.77 -12.35
N THR A 249 -16.54 -5.72 -11.48
CA THR A 249 -16.13 -5.50 -10.09
C THR A 249 -14.59 -5.55 -10.01
N GLY A 250 -13.92 -4.41 -9.79
CA GLY A 250 -12.47 -4.38 -9.60
C GLY A 250 -11.96 -5.25 -8.45
N LEU A 251 -10.65 -5.48 -8.36
CA LEU A 251 -10.06 -6.31 -7.31
C LEU A 251 -10.44 -5.86 -5.90
N LEU A 252 -10.40 -4.55 -5.65
CA LEU A 252 -10.69 -4.01 -4.32
C LEU A 252 -12.14 -4.26 -3.87
N PRO A 253 -13.18 -3.93 -4.67
CA PRO A 253 -14.56 -4.29 -4.31
C PRO A 253 -14.82 -5.80 -4.33
N ALA A 254 -14.19 -6.56 -5.21
CA ALA A 254 -14.39 -8.02 -5.33
C ALA A 254 -13.97 -8.77 -4.05
N LEU A 255 -12.88 -8.32 -3.42
CA LEU A 255 -12.38 -8.92 -2.18
C LEU A 255 -13.16 -8.50 -0.94
N LYS A 256 -14.14 -7.59 -1.05
CA LYS A 256 -15.01 -7.12 0.05
C LYS A 256 -14.21 -6.77 1.31
N LEU A 257 -13.04 -6.15 1.14
CA LEU A 257 -12.16 -5.80 2.27
C LEU A 257 -12.67 -4.59 3.07
N MET A 258 -13.67 -3.88 2.53
CA MET A 258 -14.28 -2.68 3.09
C MET A 258 -15.80 -2.82 3.04
N ASP A 259 -16.49 -2.18 3.97
CA ASP A 259 -17.96 -2.17 4.00
C ASP A 259 -18.53 -1.19 2.97
N ALA A 260 -17.79 -0.11 2.67
CA ALA A 260 -18.04 0.81 1.57
C ALA A 260 -16.84 0.82 0.60
N ALA A 261 -17.11 0.94 -0.70
CA ALA A 261 -16.06 1.15 -1.69
C ALA A 261 -15.34 2.48 -1.40
N PRO A 262 -14.02 2.58 -1.59
CA PRO A 262 -13.29 3.81 -1.29
C PRO A 262 -13.52 4.92 -2.33
N ILE A 263 -14.14 4.59 -3.45
CA ILE A 263 -14.51 5.51 -4.53
C ILE A 263 -15.96 5.22 -4.88
N ASP A 264 -16.75 6.26 -5.01
CA ASP A 264 -18.16 6.12 -5.36
C ASP A 264 -18.29 5.77 -6.84
N PRO A 265 -19.25 4.92 -7.25
CA PRO A 265 -19.43 4.56 -8.66
C PRO A 265 -19.61 5.78 -9.58
N GLU A 266 -20.22 6.86 -9.08
CA GLU A 266 -20.39 8.12 -9.81
C GLU A 266 -19.05 8.85 -10.05
N GLU A 267 -18.14 8.84 -9.08
CA GLU A 267 -16.79 9.42 -9.22
C GLU A 267 -15.98 8.63 -10.24
N LEU A 268 -16.07 7.30 -10.20
CA LEU A 268 -15.42 6.42 -11.18
C LEU A 268 -15.99 6.65 -12.59
N ALA A 269 -17.32 6.77 -12.72
CA ALA A 269 -17.98 7.08 -13.98
C ALA A 269 -17.54 8.44 -14.54
N MET A 270 -17.42 9.45 -13.67
CA MET A 270 -16.93 10.76 -14.04
C MET A 270 -15.49 10.70 -14.55
N LEU A 271 -14.60 10.00 -13.83
CA LEU A 271 -13.21 9.80 -14.23
C LEU A 271 -13.12 9.14 -15.62
N GLU A 272 -13.86 8.06 -15.85
CA GLU A 272 -13.88 7.34 -17.14
C GLU A 272 -14.49 8.16 -18.27
N SER A 273 -15.52 8.97 -17.99
CA SER A 273 -16.13 9.87 -18.96
C SER A 273 -15.14 10.94 -19.43
N VAL A 274 -14.38 11.54 -18.51
CA VAL A 274 -13.38 12.56 -18.82
C VAL A 274 -12.18 11.94 -19.56
N GLU A 275 -11.70 10.78 -19.12
CA GLU A 275 -10.70 9.97 -19.85
C GLU A 275 -11.14 9.72 -21.31
N HIS A 276 -12.39 9.27 -21.49
CA HIS A 276 -12.94 8.99 -22.81
C HIS A 276 -12.95 10.24 -23.70
N ARG A 277 -13.35 11.40 -23.16
CA ARG A 277 -13.34 12.67 -23.90
C ARG A 277 -11.92 13.10 -24.28
N ALA A 278 -10.96 12.97 -23.37
CA ALA A 278 -9.57 13.30 -23.61
C ALA A 278 -8.94 12.44 -24.72
N MET A 279 -9.25 11.13 -24.76
CA MET A 279 -8.57 10.16 -25.62
C MET A 279 -9.31 9.76 -26.90
N ASN A 280 -10.64 9.84 -26.97
CA ASN A 280 -11.40 9.34 -28.14
C ASN A 280 -11.88 10.43 -29.11
N SER A 281 -11.60 11.68 -28.82
CA SER A 281 -11.78 12.80 -29.75
C SER A 281 -10.79 12.72 -30.93
N ARG A 282 -11.15 13.26 -32.10
CA ARG A 282 -10.23 13.32 -33.28
C ARG A 282 -9.03 14.24 -33.04
N LYS A 283 -9.17 15.21 -32.13
CA LYS A 283 -8.13 16.13 -31.68
C LYS A 283 -8.11 16.07 -30.17
N VAL A 284 -6.93 16.07 -29.55
CA VAL A 284 -6.82 16.18 -28.09
C VAL A 284 -7.53 17.46 -27.64
N ASP A 285 -8.32 17.34 -26.59
CA ASP A 285 -9.06 18.43 -25.95
C ASP A 285 -8.32 18.83 -24.65
N PRO A 286 -7.49 19.90 -24.66
CA PRO A 286 -6.70 20.30 -23.50
C PRO A 286 -7.53 20.48 -22.21
N PRO A 287 -8.70 21.16 -22.24
CA PRO A 287 -9.62 21.19 -21.09
C PRO A 287 -9.97 19.82 -20.51
N ALA A 288 -10.23 18.81 -21.35
CA ALA A 288 -10.57 17.47 -20.87
C ALA A 288 -9.36 16.78 -20.20
N VAL A 289 -8.13 16.99 -20.70
CA VAL A 289 -6.92 16.44 -20.06
C VAL A 289 -6.68 17.09 -18.69
N THR A 290 -6.87 18.41 -18.58
CA THR A 290 -6.79 19.11 -17.29
C THR A 290 -7.89 18.63 -16.33
N GLU A 291 -9.12 18.47 -16.81
CA GLU A 291 -10.22 17.93 -16.02
C GLU A 291 -9.91 16.51 -15.52
N TRP A 292 -9.32 15.66 -16.37
CA TRP A 292 -8.93 14.30 -16.00
C TRP A 292 -7.90 14.30 -14.89
N TRP A 293 -6.86 15.11 -15.02
CA TRP A 293 -5.85 15.32 -13.99
C TRP A 293 -6.45 15.80 -12.65
N CYS A 294 -7.41 16.73 -12.71
CA CYS A 294 -8.14 17.20 -11.53
C CYS A 294 -8.94 16.09 -10.86
N GLN A 295 -9.66 15.26 -11.62
CA GLN A 295 -10.42 14.13 -11.08
C GLN A 295 -9.51 13.09 -10.44
N LEU A 296 -8.40 12.74 -11.08
CA LEU A 296 -7.40 11.84 -10.49
C LEU A 296 -6.88 12.37 -9.16
N THR A 297 -6.58 13.67 -9.07
CA THR A 297 -6.11 14.28 -7.83
C THR A 297 -7.11 14.14 -6.69
N LYS A 298 -8.40 14.42 -6.95
CA LYS A 298 -9.47 14.25 -5.95
C LYS A 298 -9.58 12.81 -5.46
N VAL A 299 -9.58 11.86 -6.40
CA VAL A 299 -9.69 10.43 -6.09
C VAL A 299 -8.47 9.95 -5.28
N ILE A 300 -7.26 10.35 -5.67
CA ILE A 300 -6.02 10.03 -4.93
C ILE A 300 -6.10 10.54 -3.49
N ASP A 301 -6.52 11.78 -3.28
CA ASP A 301 -6.62 12.37 -1.95
C ASP A 301 -7.65 11.60 -1.08
N LYS A 302 -8.79 11.18 -1.65
CA LYS A 302 -9.78 10.32 -0.97
C LYS A 302 -9.20 8.95 -0.59
N ILE A 303 -8.48 8.29 -1.51
CA ILE A 303 -7.80 7.01 -1.19
C ILE A 303 -6.78 7.20 -0.06
N HIS A 304 -5.99 8.27 -0.06
CA HIS A 304 -5.04 8.53 1.02
C HIS A 304 -5.73 8.77 2.38
N GLN A 305 -6.89 9.45 2.40
CA GLN A 305 -7.70 9.55 3.63
C GLN A 305 -8.10 8.16 4.14
N HIS A 306 -8.56 7.27 3.26
CA HIS A 306 -8.86 5.88 3.64
C HIS A 306 -7.63 5.11 4.15
N ILE A 307 -6.44 5.34 3.57
CA ILE A 307 -5.19 4.74 4.06
C ILE A 307 -4.90 5.21 5.49
N MET A 308 -5.01 6.52 5.76
CA MET A 308 -4.74 7.09 7.09
C MET A 308 -5.71 6.55 8.14
N VAL A 309 -7.01 6.48 7.84
CA VAL A 309 -8.02 5.87 8.73
C VAL A 309 -7.70 4.40 8.98
N ASN A 310 -7.36 3.65 7.92
CA ASN A 310 -6.99 2.24 8.03
C ASN A 310 -5.77 2.02 8.94
N VAL A 311 -4.75 2.88 8.85
CA VAL A 311 -3.59 2.83 9.76
C VAL A 311 -4.04 2.97 11.21
N VAL A 312 -4.90 3.94 11.53
CA VAL A 312 -5.40 4.13 12.91
C VAL A 312 -6.20 2.90 13.37
N GLU A 313 -7.15 2.44 12.56
CA GLU A 313 -7.97 1.24 12.87
C GLU A 313 -7.10 -0.01 13.10
N PHE A 314 -6.04 -0.17 12.32
CA PHE A 314 -5.11 -1.29 12.43
C PHE A 314 -4.46 -1.36 13.82
N PHE A 315 -4.02 -0.23 14.36
CA PHE A 315 -3.41 -0.18 15.68
C PHE A 315 -4.43 -0.22 16.82
N SER A 316 -5.64 0.35 16.64
CA SER A 316 -6.69 0.29 17.66
C SER A 316 -7.17 -1.13 17.94
N GLN A 317 -7.26 -2.00 16.92
CA GLN A 317 -7.70 -3.39 17.11
C GLN A 317 -6.64 -4.28 17.80
N SER A 318 -5.36 -3.92 17.71
CA SER A 318 -4.29 -4.66 18.36
C SER A 318 -4.32 -4.54 19.89
N ALA A 319 -4.84 -3.43 20.42
CA ALA A 319 -4.98 -3.22 21.86
C ALA A 319 -6.08 -4.09 22.49
N GLY A 320 -7.15 -4.41 21.75
CA GLY A 320 -8.30 -5.16 22.28
C GLY A 320 -8.03 -6.65 22.49
N TYR A 321 -7.18 -7.27 21.65
CA TYR A 321 -6.94 -8.71 21.68
C TYR A 321 -6.14 -9.20 22.90
N GLN A 322 -5.48 -8.31 23.65
CA GLN A 322 -4.71 -8.70 24.83
C GLN A 322 -5.50 -8.62 26.14
N SER A 323 -6.68 -7.98 26.16
CA SER A 323 -7.41 -7.73 27.40
C SER A 323 -8.42 -8.81 27.77
N GLU A 324 -8.84 -9.66 26.83
CA GLU A 324 -9.80 -10.72 27.11
C GLU A 324 -9.06 -12.07 27.20
N GLY A 325 -8.67 -12.44 28.42
CA GLY A 325 -8.27 -13.79 28.81
C GLY A 325 -9.42 -14.81 28.71
N GLY A 326 -10.31 -14.65 27.73
CA GLY A 326 -11.30 -15.62 27.35
C GLY A 326 -10.62 -16.70 26.52
N THR A 327 -10.67 -17.93 27.00
CA THR A 327 -10.39 -19.18 26.30
C THR A 327 -11.33 -19.36 25.10
N TYR A 328 -11.30 -18.45 24.13
CA TYR A 328 -11.71 -18.76 22.78
C TYR A 328 -10.55 -19.49 22.13
N GLN A 329 -10.61 -20.83 22.23
CA GLN A 329 -10.02 -21.69 21.21
C GLN A 329 -10.61 -21.23 19.87
N SER A 330 -9.93 -20.28 19.23
CA SER A 330 -10.12 -19.99 17.83
C SER A 330 -9.79 -21.29 17.10
N GLU A 331 -10.83 -22.02 16.72
CA GLU A 331 -10.77 -23.12 15.78
C GLU A 331 -10.26 -22.58 14.44
N CYS A 332 -8.96 -22.34 14.34
CA CYS A 332 -8.22 -22.50 13.11
C CYS A 332 -8.11 -24.00 12.82
N ARG A 333 -9.26 -24.67 12.68
CA ARG A 333 -9.35 -26.01 12.13
C ARG A 333 -9.30 -25.86 10.62
N TYR A 334 -8.10 -25.56 10.10
CA TYR A 334 -7.81 -25.84 8.71
C TYR A 334 -7.85 -27.36 8.56
N HIS A 335 -8.91 -27.87 7.94
CA HIS A 335 -8.92 -29.22 7.40
C HIS A 335 -7.80 -29.32 6.35
N SER A 336 -6.64 -29.79 6.79
CA SER A 336 -5.59 -30.30 5.90
C SER A 336 -6.06 -31.64 5.33
N GLU A 337 -6.99 -31.61 4.38
CA GLU A 337 -7.11 -32.71 3.43
C GLU A 337 -6.03 -32.49 2.36
N ALA A 338 -4.91 -33.18 2.56
CA ALA A 338 -3.85 -33.32 1.60
C ALA A 338 -4.35 -34.07 0.36
N GLY A 339 -4.89 -33.34 -0.62
CA GLY A 339 -5.00 -33.78 -2.01
C GLY A 339 -3.70 -33.43 -2.73
N GLY A 340 -2.81 -34.40 -2.88
CA GLY A 340 -1.56 -34.23 -3.63
C GLY A 340 -1.82 -33.92 -5.09
N TYR A 341 -1.57 -32.68 -5.51
CA TYR A 341 -1.39 -32.30 -6.90
C TYR A 341 -0.02 -31.66 -7.06
N ARG A 342 0.91 -32.40 -7.69
CA ARG A 342 2.15 -31.83 -8.24
C ARG A 342 1.75 -30.97 -9.44
N SER A 343 1.88 -29.65 -9.30
CA SER A 343 1.89 -28.74 -10.43
C SER A 343 3.36 -28.53 -10.83
N GLU A 344 3.74 -29.10 -11.97
CA GLU A 344 4.92 -28.68 -12.71
C GLU A 344 4.60 -27.31 -13.33
N ILE A 345 5.29 -26.27 -12.87
CA ILE A 345 5.24 -24.94 -13.48
C ILE A 345 6.40 -24.89 -14.49
N PRO A 346 6.14 -24.66 -15.79
CA PRO A 346 7.22 -24.46 -16.75
C PRO A 346 7.85 -23.08 -16.55
N GLU A 347 9.17 -23.05 -16.50
CA GLU A 347 9.97 -21.82 -16.52
C GLU A 347 9.69 -21.02 -17.81
N MET A 348 9.37 -19.74 -17.66
CA MET A 348 9.37 -18.80 -18.80
C MET A 348 10.72 -18.06 -18.84
N PRO A 349 11.30 -17.88 -20.05
CA PRO A 349 12.55 -17.15 -20.21
C PRO A 349 12.35 -15.64 -20.00
N LEU A 350 13.37 -15.03 -19.42
CA LEU A 350 13.52 -13.58 -19.21
C LEU A 350 13.57 -12.80 -20.52
#